data_AF-A0A952WWI2-F1
#
_entry.id   AF-A0A952WWI2-F1
#
_cell.length_a   1.000
_cell.length_b   1.000
_cell.length_c   1.000
_cell.angle_alpha   90.00
_cell.angle_beta   90.00
_cell.angle_gamma   90.00
#
_symmetry.space_group_name_H-M   'P 1'
#
loop_
_entity.id
_entity.type
_entity.pdbx_description
1 polymer ?
#
loop_
_entity_poly.entity_id
_entity_poly.type
_entity_poly.pdbx_seq_one_letter_code
_entity_poly.pdbx_strand_id
1 'polypeptide(L)'
;MATDHPIRVEQSRRDVLKFAGVSFAAAAAVGGVGGVGGVSGVRGASAAIALPRRAGQPTTAPQPAMQGAGFYELTLGDARVSVVSDGWFSFNPPHPTLAANATREQVEGALKDAFVDPADVRVQVNCLLIRTPRDTVLIDTGTGGAFGATNGTLLKNLSNMGVKPTDVTAVIITHLHGDHMLGVLNAEGKPTFANAEHLVHKDEHDFWAAETHDFSQSKLPKDMLPGFIAGAKKVIAGAKFTLIEGEKEVRPGITVVPSPGHTPGHIAIQVDGGGGGKNVMLYMSDTVHHPAIQFPKPDWAVMFDANPDLAVASRRRLFDRAAADRVRLSGAHIPFPSVGHIRKQAASVGKGYDWVPSMWEW
;
A
#
# COMPACT_ATOMS: atom_id res chain seq x y z
N MET A 1 26.57 -0.87 35.25
CA MET A 1 27.10 -0.46 33.94
C MET A 1 26.46 -1.34 32.88
N ALA A 2 25.54 -0.77 32.10
CA ALA A 2 25.12 -1.19 30.77
C ALA A 2 24.01 -0.21 30.36
N THR A 3 24.42 0.88 29.70
CA THR A 3 23.52 1.90 29.15
C THR A 3 23.13 1.47 27.74
N ASP A 4 21.88 1.02 27.57
CA ASP A 4 21.27 0.83 26.27
C ASP A 4 20.88 2.21 25.72
N HIS A 5 21.58 2.67 24.69
CA HIS A 5 21.21 3.87 23.95
C HIS A 5 20.32 3.46 22.77
N PRO A 6 19.04 3.87 22.72
CA PRO A 6 18.27 3.72 21.50
C PRO A 6 18.86 4.61 20.40
N ILE A 7 19.08 4.03 19.22
CA ILE A 7 19.52 4.73 18.02
C ILE A 7 18.42 5.74 17.65
N ARG A 8 18.64 7.00 18.02
CA ARG A 8 17.77 8.12 17.65
C ARG A 8 18.17 8.57 16.25
N VAL A 9 17.41 8.15 15.24
CA VAL A 9 17.57 8.70 13.88
C VAL A 9 16.83 10.04 13.85
N GLU A 10 17.53 11.10 14.20
CA GLU A 10 17.03 12.47 14.11
C GLU A 10 17.04 12.88 12.62
N GLN A 11 15.92 12.64 11.93
CA GLN A 11 15.74 13.16 10.57
C GLN A 11 15.55 14.67 10.65
N SER A 12 16.50 15.41 10.08
CA SER A 12 16.44 16.86 10.02
C SER A 12 15.42 17.31 8.97
N ARG A 13 14.94 18.56 9.02
CA ARG A 13 14.15 19.18 7.92
C ARG A 13 14.79 19.01 6.53
N ARG A 14 16.12 18.81 6.45
CA ARG A 14 16.83 18.53 5.20
C ARG A 14 16.60 17.10 4.68
N ASP A 15 16.27 16.15 5.53
CA ASP A 15 15.96 14.77 5.11
C ASP A 15 14.55 14.67 4.56
N VAL A 16 13.59 15.47 5.07
CA VAL A 16 12.25 15.67 4.47
C VAL A 16 12.35 16.26 3.06
N LEU A 17 13.33 17.12 2.80
CA LEU A 17 13.56 17.72 1.47
C LEU A 17 14.23 16.76 0.48
N LYS A 18 14.89 15.68 0.93
CA LYS A 18 15.39 14.61 0.03
C LYS A 18 14.27 13.75 -0.54
N PHE A 19 13.09 13.71 0.09
CA PHE A 19 11.89 13.05 -0.47
C PHE A 19 11.43 13.70 -1.79
N ALA A 20 11.90 14.92 -2.11
CA ALA A 20 11.57 15.64 -3.33
C ALA A 20 12.70 15.64 -4.40
N GLY A 21 13.82 14.95 -4.19
CA GLY A 21 15.00 15.07 -5.06
C GLY A 21 15.82 13.80 -5.21
N VAL A 22 15.69 13.15 -6.37
CA VAL A 22 16.51 12.02 -6.80
C VAL A 22 17.95 12.47 -7.06
N SER A 23 18.94 11.85 -6.40
CA SER A 23 20.34 11.80 -6.86
C SER A 23 20.84 10.37 -6.74
N PHE A 24 21.13 9.74 -7.88
CA PHE A 24 21.70 8.40 -7.97
C PHE A 24 23.24 8.46 -7.93
N ALA A 25 23.86 7.56 -7.17
CA ALA A 25 25.22 7.12 -7.40
C ALA A 25 25.23 5.59 -7.49
N ALA A 26 25.65 5.08 -8.65
CA ALA A 26 25.79 3.66 -8.96
C ALA A 26 27.08 3.08 -8.37
N ALA A 27 27.06 1.81 -7.96
CA ALA A 27 28.25 1.00 -7.79
C ALA A 27 27.99 -0.42 -8.27
N ALA A 28 28.83 -0.88 -9.20
CA ALA A 28 28.74 -2.16 -9.88
C ALA A 28 29.63 -3.24 -9.22
N ALA A 29 29.06 -4.46 -9.21
CA ALA A 29 29.61 -5.80 -9.45
C ALA A 29 30.98 -6.27 -8.90
N VAL A 30 30.98 -7.55 -8.49
CA VAL A 30 31.87 -8.71 -8.84
C VAL A 30 31.72 -9.70 -7.66
N GLY A 31 31.55 -11.02 -7.74
CA GLY A 31 31.69 -12.07 -8.75
C GLY A 31 32.03 -13.37 -7.99
N GLY A 32 31.73 -14.55 -8.54
CA GLY A 32 32.29 -15.81 -8.02
C GLY A 32 31.34 -17.02 -8.01
N VAL A 33 31.50 -17.86 -9.04
CA VAL A 33 30.89 -19.21 -9.17
C VAL A 33 31.88 -20.24 -8.65
N GLY A 34 31.41 -21.33 -8.06
CA GLY A 34 32.20 -22.57 -7.98
C GLY A 34 31.63 -23.62 -7.02
N GLY A 35 31.40 -24.85 -7.51
CA GLY A 35 31.26 -26.03 -6.68
C GLY A 35 30.24 -27.06 -7.17
N VAL A 36 30.65 -27.91 -8.11
CA VAL A 36 29.92 -29.12 -8.52
C VAL A 36 30.52 -30.30 -7.77
N GLY A 37 29.68 -31.18 -7.21
CA GLY A 37 30.10 -32.45 -6.62
C GLY A 37 28.90 -33.38 -6.51
N GLY A 38 28.83 -34.38 -7.38
CA GLY A 38 27.82 -35.44 -7.32
C GLY A 38 28.34 -36.68 -6.61
N VAL A 39 27.45 -37.58 -6.20
CA VAL A 39 27.62 -39.05 -6.35
C VAL A 39 26.24 -39.71 -6.37
N SER A 40 26.08 -40.63 -7.32
CA SER A 40 24.94 -41.53 -7.51
C SER A 40 24.94 -42.67 -6.49
N GLY A 41 23.75 -43.12 -6.07
CA GLY A 41 23.55 -44.38 -5.36
C GLY A 41 22.22 -45.02 -5.77
N VAL A 42 22.27 -46.23 -6.32
CA VAL A 42 21.16 -46.91 -7.00
C VAL A 42 20.76 -48.18 -6.22
N ARG A 43 19.42 -48.36 -6.11
CA ARG A 43 18.61 -49.59 -5.94
C ARG A 43 18.55 -50.32 -4.60
N GLY A 44 17.32 -50.39 -4.10
CA GLY A 44 16.71 -51.60 -3.54
C GLY A 44 15.24 -51.66 -4.00
N ALA A 45 14.90 -52.59 -4.89
CA ALA A 45 13.53 -52.79 -5.36
C ALA A 45 12.79 -53.75 -4.40
N SER A 46 11.55 -53.41 -4.04
CA SER A 46 10.59 -54.35 -3.48
C SER A 46 9.26 -54.11 -4.16
N ALA A 47 8.80 -55.13 -4.88
CA ALA A 47 7.53 -55.12 -5.58
C ALA A 47 6.39 -55.30 -4.57
N ALA A 48 5.56 -54.27 -4.42
CA ALA A 48 4.26 -54.38 -3.76
C ALA A 48 3.17 -54.18 -4.84
N ILE A 49 2.29 -55.17 -4.95
CA ILE A 49 1.08 -55.10 -5.77
C ILE A 49 0.16 -54.06 -5.11
N ALA A 50 -0.03 -52.91 -5.77
CA ALA A 50 -0.94 -51.86 -5.31
C ALA A 50 -2.11 -51.71 -6.30
N LEU A 51 -3.32 -51.84 -5.75
CA LEU A 51 -4.61 -51.60 -6.41
C LEU A 51 -4.65 -50.23 -7.13
N PRO A 52 -5.45 -50.06 -8.20
CA PRO A 52 -5.50 -48.81 -8.94
C PRO A 52 -5.98 -47.67 -8.04
N ARG A 53 -5.04 -46.80 -7.66
CA ARG A 53 -5.34 -45.54 -6.99
C ARG A 53 -6.13 -44.68 -7.98
N ARG A 54 -7.37 -44.35 -7.65
CA ARG A 54 -8.07 -43.19 -8.23
C ARG A 54 -7.06 -42.03 -8.22
N ALA A 55 -6.80 -41.42 -9.37
CA ALA A 55 -5.97 -40.23 -9.45
C ALA A 55 -6.61 -39.17 -8.55
N GLY A 56 -6.04 -38.97 -7.36
CA GLY A 56 -6.41 -37.87 -6.50
C GLY A 56 -6.09 -36.58 -7.23
N GLN A 57 -7.02 -35.64 -7.24
CA GLN A 57 -6.69 -34.26 -7.56
C GLN A 57 -5.48 -33.85 -6.72
N PRO A 58 -4.49 -33.12 -7.27
CA PRO A 58 -3.37 -32.65 -6.49
C PRO A 58 -3.90 -31.77 -5.36
N THR A 59 -3.97 -32.34 -4.16
CA THR A 59 -4.15 -31.58 -2.94
C THR A 59 -2.85 -30.80 -2.77
N THR A 60 -2.86 -29.52 -3.12
CA THR A 60 -1.79 -28.60 -2.74
C THR A 60 -1.68 -28.66 -1.23
N ALA A 61 -0.54 -29.14 -0.73
CA ALA A 61 -0.23 -29.11 0.70
C ALA A 61 -0.42 -27.66 1.20
N PRO A 62 -0.93 -27.45 2.42
CA PRO A 62 -0.97 -26.13 3.03
C PRO A 62 0.47 -25.60 3.05
N GLN A 63 0.71 -24.48 2.36
CA GLN A 63 2.02 -23.83 2.48
C GLN A 63 2.18 -23.31 3.91
N PRO A 64 3.39 -23.37 4.48
CA PRO A 64 3.62 -22.82 5.82
C PRO A 64 3.24 -21.34 5.86
N ALA A 65 2.72 -20.89 7.01
CA ALA A 65 2.39 -19.49 7.23
C ALA A 65 3.63 -18.61 7.02
N MET A 66 3.58 -17.74 6.02
CA MET A 66 4.69 -16.85 5.63
C MET A 66 4.60 -15.46 6.32
N GLN A 67 3.75 -15.34 7.32
CA GLN A 67 3.49 -14.09 8.02
C GLN A 67 4.72 -13.68 8.84
N GLY A 68 5.33 -12.56 8.46
CA GLY A 68 6.68 -12.15 8.89
C GLY A 68 7.66 -11.93 7.73
N ALA A 69 7.32 -12.40 6.52
CA ALA A 69 8.10 -12.18 5.30
C ALA A 69 7.74 -10.88 4.55
N GLY A 70 7.10 -9.92 5.23
CA GLY A 70 6.68 -8.64 4.66
C GLY A 70 5.35 -8.68 3.89
N PHE A 71 4.54 -9.73 4.08
CA PHE A 71 3.17 -9.79 3.57
C PHE A 71 2.24 -10.56 4.51
N TYR A 72 0.94 -10.28 4.40
CA TYR A 72 -0.13 -10.97 5.11
C TYR A 72 -1.25 -11.27 4.11
N GLU A 73 -1.64 -12.53 4.01
CA GLU A 73 -2.64 -12.98 3.05
C GLU A 73 -3.89 -13.50 3.75
N LEU A 74 -5.04 -13.18 3.16
CA LEU A 74 -6.33 -13.73 3.49
C LEU A 74 -7.07 -14.21 2.24
N THR A 75 -8.06 -15.08 2.44
CA THR A 75 -8.97 -15.51 1.38
C THR A 75 -10.29 -14.76 1.50
N LEU A 76 -10.72 -14.18 0.38
CA LEU A 76 -12.03 -13.56 0.18
C LEU A 76 -12.75 -14.35 -0.91
N GLY A 77 -13.67 -15.25 -0.55
CA GLY A 77 -14.33 -16.13 -1.52
C GLY A 77 -13.33 -16.81 -2.46
N ASP A 78 -13.41 -16.52 -3.75
CA ASP A 78 -12.54 -17.06 -4.80
C ASP A 78 -11.24 -16.28 -5.02
N ALA A 79 -11.03 -15.17 -4.31
CA ALA A 79 -9.84 -14.33 -4.39
C ALA A 79 -8.91 -14.55 -3.20
N ARG A 80 -7.60 -14.57 -3.45
CA ARG A 80 -6.57 -14.42 -2.42
C ARG A 80 -6.10 -12.98 -2.42
N VAL A 81 -6.16 -12.32 -1.27
CA VAL A 81 -5.78 -10.91 -1.11
C VAL A 81 -4.64 -10.83 -0.12
N SER A 82 -3.52 -10.24 -0.55
CA SER A 82 -2.34 -10.05 0.26
C SER A 82 -2.04 -8.58 0.43
N VAL A 83 -1.90 -8.14 1.67
CA VAL A 83 -1.26 -6.86 1.97
C VAL A 83 0.24 -7.09 1.93
N VAL A 84 0.94 -6.37 1.06
CA VAL A 84 2.39 -6.51 0.84
C VAL A 84 3.05 -5.20 1.27
N SER A 85 3.90 -5.27 2.28
CA SER A 85 4.59 -4.09 2.79
C SER A 85 5.67 -3.67 1.80
N ASP A 86 5.74 -2.37 1.48
CA ASP A 86 6.92 -1.75 0.89
C ASP A 86 7.89 -1.25 1.98
N GLY A 87 7.40 -1.07 3.20
CA GLY A 87 8.16 -0.67 4.38
C GLY A 87 7.46 0.47 5.11
N TRP A 88 8.21 1.44 5.62
CA TRP A 88 7.67 2.59 6.34
C TRP A 88 8.57 3.82 6.24
N PHE A 89 8.03 4.99 6.58
CA PHE A 89 8.76 6.22 6.84
C PHE A 89 8.23 6.91 8.11
N SER A 90 8.91 7.95 8.58
CA SER A 90 8.55 8.67 9.81
C SER A 90 8.05 10.08 9.53
N PHE A 91 7.07 10.52 10.32
CA PHE A 91 6.67 11.93 10.41
C PHE A 91 6.98 12.48 11.80
N ASN A 92 8.21 12.97 11.96
CA ASN A 92 8.71 13.54 13.20
C ASN A 92 9.23 14.97 12.93
N PRO A 93 8.54 16.03 13.39
CA PRO A 93 7.29 16.00 14.15
C PRO A 93 6.08 15.60 13.29
N PRO A 94 5.03 15.01 13.91
CA PRO A 94 3.83 14.56 13.17
C PRO A 94 2.89 15.70 12.75
N HIS A 95 2.92 16.83 13.46
CA HIS A 95 2.21 18.06 13.09
C HIS A 95 3.18 19.05 12.40
N PRO A 96 2.79 19.70 11.30
CA PRO A 96 1.43 19.74 10.73
C PRO A 96 1.08 18.58 9.81
N THR A 97 2.03 17.68 9.51
CA THR A 97 1.89 16.69 8.43
C THR A 97 0.62 15.86 8.51
N LEU A 98 0.36 15.18 9.63
CA LEU A 98 -0.76 14.24 9.76
C LEU A 98 -2.13 14.90 10.00
N ALA A 99 -2.16 16.18 10.36
CA ALA A 99 -3.38 16.94 10.58
C ALA A 99 -3.08 18.45 10.55
N ALA A 100 -3.10 19.04 9.36
CA ALA A 100 -2.71 20.44 9.15
C ALA A 100 -3.78 21.45 9.59
N ASN A 101 -5.00 20.99 9.84
CA ASN A 101 -6.13 21.79 10.33
C ASN A 101 -6.41 21.58 11.84
N ALA A 102 -5.52 20.90 12.56
CA ALA A 102 -5.57 20.73 14.01
C ALA A 102 -4.38 21.42 14.68
N THR A 103 -4.41 21.56 16.00
CA THR A 103 -3.24 22.06 16.75
C THR A 103 -2.25 20.93 17.02
N ARG A 104 -0.97 21.27 17.19
CA ARG A 104 0.06 20.33 17.63
C ARG A 104 -0.35 19.55 18.89
N GLU A 105 -0.90 20.24 19.88
CA GLU A 105 -1.34 19.62 21.14
C GLU A 105 -2.44 18.57 20.92
N GLN A 106 -3.41 18.86 20.04
CA GLN A 106 -4.47 17.92 19.69
C GLN A 106 -3.90 16.67 19.00
N VAL A 107 -2.97 16.84 18.06
CA VAL A 107 -2.33 15.73 17.34
C VAL A 107 -1.50 14.86 18.28
N GLU A 108 -0.63 15.47 19.08
CA GLU A 108 0.20 14.74 20.04
C GLU A 108 -0.64 14.07 21.13
N GLY A 109 -1.74 14.69 21.56
CA GLY A 109 -2.71 14.11 22.49
C GLY A 109 -3.36 12.86 21.92
N ALA A 110 -3.89 12.92 20.70
CA ALA A 110 -4.49 11.77 20.03
C ALA A 110 -3.52 10.59 19.84
N LEU A 111 -2.23 10.88 19.55
CA LEU A 111 -1.18 9.86 19.47
C LEU A 111 -0.92 9.22 20.84
N LYS A 112 -0.75 10.02 21.89
CA LYS A 112 -0.51 9.53 23.26
C LYS A 112 -1.67 8.68 23.78
N ASP A 113 -2.92 9.09 23.50
CA ASP A 113 -4.12 8.33 23.86
C ASP A 113 -4.15 6.95 23.17
N ALA A 114 -3.53 6.83 22.00
CA ALA A 114 -3.35 5.57 21.27
C ALA A 114 -2.03 4.85 21.60
N PHE A 115 -1.31 5.26 22.65
CA PHE A 115 -0.01 4.71 23.05
C PHE A 115 1.09 4.85 21.98
N VAL A 116 0.99 5.86 21.12
CA VAL A 116 2.02 6.20 20.12
C VAL A 116 2.87 7.36 20.63
N ASP A 117 4.19 7.18 20.65
CA ASP A 117 5.13 8.26 20.97
C ASP A 117 5.14 9.29 19.83
N PRO A 118 4.77 10.57 20.07
CA PRO A 118 4.83 11.60 19.04
C PRO A 118 6.23 11.91 18.51
N ALA A 119 7.29 11.40 19.17
CA ALA A 119 8.66 11.49 18.69
C ALA A 119 9.08 10.35 17.74
N ASP A 120 8.28 9.28 17.62
CA ASP A 120 8.51 8.15 16.70
C ASP A 120 7.19 7.71 16.04
N VAL A 121 6.61 8.60 15.22
CA VAL A 121 5.41 8.26 14.43
C VAL A 121 5.83 7.65 13.11
N ARG A 122 5.57 6.35 12.96
CA ARG A 122 5.84 5.59 11.74
C ARG A 122 4.57 5.41 10.92
N VAL A 123 4.70 5.65 9.63
CA VAL A 123 3.65 5.45 8.63
C VAL A 123 4.09 4.35 7.70
N GLN A 124 3.29 3.29 7.62
CA GLN A 124 3.57 2.13 6.76
C GLN A 124 3.26 2.47 5.31
N VAL A 125 3.88 1.77 4.37
CA VAL A 125 3.50 1.77 2.96
C VAL A 125 3.10 0.34 2.62
N ASN A 126 1.81 0.13 2.40
CA ASN A 126 1.23 -1.17 2.11
C ASN A 126 0.63 -1.16 0.71
N CYS A 127 1.05 -2.08 -0.14
CA CYS A 127 0.41 -2.37 -1.43
C CYS A 127 -0.57 -3.55 -1.26
N LEU A 128 -1.45 -3.75 -2.23
CA LEU A 128 -2.40 -4.89 -2.23
C LEU A 128 -2.17 -5.78 -3.45
N LEU A 129 -1.90 -7.06 -3.24
CA LEU A 129 -1.88 -8.05 -4.31
C LEU A 129 -3.17 -8.87 -4.26
N ILE A 130 -3.91 -8.91 -5.38
CA ILE A 130 -5.14 -9.66 -5.53
C ILE A 130 -4.91 -10.75 -6.57
N ARG A 131 -5.06 -12.01 -6.16
CA ARG A 131 -4.95 -13.18 -7.04
C ARG A 131 -6.31 -13.84 -7.19
N THR A 132 -6.74 -13.98 -8.42
CA THR A 132 -7.94 -14.74 -8.82
C THR A 132 -7.50 -15.91 -9.71
N PRO A 133 -8.41 -16.81 -10.11
CA PRO A 133 -8.08 -17.85 -11.08
C PRO A 133 -7.59 -17.34 -12.44
N ARG A 134 -7.83 -16.05 -12.77
CA ARG A 134 -7.52 -15.46 -14.08
C ARG A 134 -6.50 -14.33 -14.05
N ASP A 135 -6.34 -13.65 -12.91
CA ASP A 135 -5.58 -12.42 -12.82
C ASP A 135 -4.71 -12.37 -11.56
N THR A 136 -3.56 -11.69 -11.70
CA THR A 136 -2.73 -11.24 -10.58
C THR A 136 -2.65 -9.72 -10.68
N VAL A 137 -3.44 -9.04 -9.86
CA VAL A 137 -3.57 -7.58 -9.86
C VAL A 137 -2.81 -6.99 -8.69
N LEU A 138 -1.93 -6.03 -8.96
CA LEU A 138 -1.22 -5.28 -7.96
C LEU A 138 -1.82 -3.87 -7.84
N ILE A 139 -2.19 -3.48 -6.63
CA ILE A 139 -2.63 -2.13 -6.30
C ILE A 139 -1.46 -1.38 -5.67
N ASP A 140 -1.06 -0.28 -6.30
CA ASP A 140 0.13 0.50 -6.00
C ASP A 140 1.45 -0.31 -6.07
N THR A 141 2.57 0.41 -6.14
CA THR A 141 3.91 -0.14 -6.42
C THR A 141 4.98 0.33 -5.44
N GLY A 142 4.60 0.99 -4.36
CA GLY A 142 5.54 1.45 -3.34
C GLY A 142 6.45 2.58 -3.82
N THR A 143 7.49 2.85 -3.04
CA THR A 143 8.42 3.98 -3.27
C THR A 143 9.46 3.70 -4.35
N GLY A 144 9.56 2.47 -4.84
CA GLY A 144 10.67 2.03 -5.71
C GLY A 144 12.06 2.16 -5.06
N GLY A 145 12.12 2.29 -3.72
CA GLY A 145 13.36 2.54 -2.97
C GLY A 145 13.84 3.98 -2.97
N ALA A 146 13.03 4.92 -3.48
CA ALA A 146 13.41 6.33 -3.58
C ALA A 146 13.40 7.08 -2.23
N PHE A 147 12.68 6.57 -1.21
CA PHE A 147 12.44 7.28 0.05
C PHE A 147 13.36 6.81 1.19
N GLY A 148 14.45 6.12 0.88
CA GLY A 148 15.47 5.70 1.84
C GLY A 148 15.39 4.23 2.26
N ALA A 149 16.18 3.88 3.27
CA ALA A 149 16.49 2.47 3.59
C ALA A 149 15.36 1.68 4.28
N THR A 150 14.30 2.34 4.74
CA THR A 150 13.19 1.71 5.46
C THR A 150 12.00 1.34 4.57
N ASN A 151 12.09 1.60 3.26
CA ASN A 151 11.05 1.33 2.25
C ASN A 151 11.67 0.76 0.96
N GLY A 152 10.88 0.58 -0.10
CA GLY A 152 11.33 -0.03 -1.34
C GLY A 152 11.47 -1.55 -1.27
N THR A 153 10.80 -2.21 -0.32
CA THR A 153 10.88 -3.66 -0.11
C THR A 153 9.80 -4.45 -0.85
N LEU A 154 8.91 -3.80 -1.61
CA LEU A 154 7.80 -4.46 -2.31
C LEU A 154 8.25 -5.63 -3.17
N LEU A 155 9.23 -5.45 -4.07
CA LEU A 155 9.69 -6.53 -4.97
C LEU A 155 10.27 -7.72 -4.21
N LYS A 156 11.00 -7.46 -3.11
CA LYS A 156 11.50 -8.52 -2.23
C LYS A 156 10.33 -9.27 -1.58
N ASN A 157 9.32 -8.57 -1.09
CA ASN A 157 8.21 -9.18 -0.38
C ASN A 157 7.24 -9.91 -1.34
N LEU A 158 7.08 -9.45 -2.59
CA LEU A 158 6.43 -10.21 -3.67
C LEU A 158 7.20 -11.50 -4.00
N SER A 159 8.53 -11.41 -4.09
CA SER A 159 9.39 -12.60 -4.31
C SER A 159 9.25 -13.63 -3.18
N ASN A 160 9.12 -13.18 -1.93
CA ASN A 160 8.85 -14.08 -0.80
C ASN A 160 7.53 -14.85 -0.97
N MET A 161 6.54 -14.28 -1.68
CA MET A 161 5.28 -14.96 -2.01
C MET A 161 5.38 -15.88 -3.24
N GLY A 162 6.57 -15.96 -3.87
CA GLY A 162 6.78 -16.63 -5.15
C GLY A 162 6.22 -15.86 -6.35
N VAL A 163 5.93 -14.57 -6.21
CA VAL A 163 5.35 -13.71 -7.27
C VAL A 163 6.46 -12.92 -7.94
N LYS A 164 6.62 -13.10 -9.24
CA LYS A 164 7.54 -12.33 -10.08
C LYS A 164 6.82 -11.14 -10.70
N PRO A 165 7.52 -10.05 -11.07
CA PRO A 165 6.91 -8.95 -11.80
C PRO A 165 6.23 -9.38 -13.12
N THR A 166 6.74 -10.44 -13.77
CA THR A 166 6.16 -11.01 -14.99
C THR A 166 4.83 -11.72 -14.81
N ASP A 167 4.48 -12.07 -13.56
CA ASP A 167 3.24 -12.78 -13.23
C ASP A 167 2.07 -11.81 -13.03
N VAL A 168 2.35 -10.52 -12.83
CA VAL A 168 1.36 -9.46 -12.63
C VAL A 168 0.68 -9.14 -13.97
N THR A 169 -0.64 -9.28 -14.02
CA THR A 169 -1.47 -9.04 -15.22
C THR A 169 -2.01 -7.61 -15.28
N ALA A 170 -2.15 -6.95 -14.13
CA ALA A 170 -2.54 -5.55 -14.05
C ALA A 170 -1.90 -4.84 -12.85
N VAL A 171 -1.55 -3.58 -13.04
CA VAL A 171 -1.14 -2.66 -11.99
C VAL A 171 -2.16 -1.52 -11.95
N ILE A 172 -2.84 -1.33 -10.82
CA ILE A 172 -3.78 -0.21 -10.63
C ILE A 172 -3.15 0.77 -9.66
N ILE A 173 -2.93 2.00 -10.10
CA ILE A 173 -2.37 3.07 -9.28
C ILE A 173 -3.52 3.88 -8.68
N THR A 174 -3.58 3.95 -7.35
CA THR A 174 -4.64 4.66 -6.64
C THR A 174 -4.52 6.17 -6.77
N HIS A 175 -3.28 6.66 -6.77
CA HIS A 175 -2.92 8.03 -7.07
C HIS A 175 -1.41 8.14 -7.34
N LEU A 176 -0.95 9.25 -7.92
CA LEU A 176 0.42 9.41 -8.40
C LEU A 176 1.35 10.12 -7.38
N HIS A 177 1.24 9.76 -6.10
CA HIS A 177 2.28 10.08 -5.12
C HIS A 177 3.43 9.06 -5.14
N GLY A 178 4.60 9.52 -4.71
CA GLY A 178 5.86 8.80 -4.92
C GLY A 178 5.91 7.42 -4.27
N ASP A 179 5.30 7.27 -3.11
CA ASP A 179 5.17 6.04 -2.35
C ASP A 179 4.12 5.06 -2.89
N HIS A 180 3.39 5.43 -3.94
CA HIS A 180 2.43 4.56 -4.62
C HIS A 180 2.88 4.20 -6.03
N MET A 181 3.55 5.11 -6.75
CA MET A 181 3.80 4.96 -8.18
C MET A 181 5.26 4.80 -8.59
N LEU A 182 6.23 5.10 -7.72
CA LEU A 182 7.64 5.10 -8.18
C LEU A 182 8.16 3.70 -8.48
N GLY A 183 7.59 2.65 -7.88
CA GLY A 183 7.91 1.27 -8.24
C GLY A 183 7.41 0.82 -9.63
N VAL A 184 6.58 1.62 -10.31
CA VAL A 184 6.16 1.36 -11.70
C VAL A 184 7.37 1.29 -12.62
N LEU A 185 8.38 2.15 -12.40
CA LEU A 185 9.60 2.17 -13.21
C LEU A 185 10.79 1.62 -12.44
N ASN A 186 11.62 0.85 -13.13
CA ASN A 186 12.88 0.38 -12.60
C ASN A 186 13.98 1.45 -12.71
N ALA A 187 15.20 1.12 -12.27
CA ALA A 187 16.34 2.04 -12.31
C ALA A 187 16.70 2.51 -13.73
N GLU A 188 16.41 1.71 -14.76
CA GLU A 188 16.60 2.06 -16.17
C GLU A 188 15.44 2.90 -16.75
N GLY A 189 14.43 3.24 -15.95
CA GLY A 189 13.26 4.00 -16.38
C GLY A 189 12.27 3.20 -17.22
N LYS A 190 12.34 1.86 -17.18
CA LYS A 190 11.42 0.96 -17.88
C LYS A 190 10.37 0.40 -16.92
N PRO A 191 9.17 0.00 -17.40
CA PRO A 191 8.17 -0.63 -16.55
C PRO A 191 8.70 -1.87 -15.83
N THR A 192 8.65 -1.86 -14.49
CA THR A 192 8.99 -3.00 -13.62
C THR A 192 8.08 -4.19 -13.91
N PHE A 193 6.79 -3.93 -14.14
CA PHE A 193 5.75 -4.92 -14.42
C PHE A 193 5.39 -4.90 -15.91
N ALA A 194 6.36 -5.15 -16.78
CA ALA A 194 6.23 -4.94 -18.23
C ALA A 194 5.08 -5.72 -18.93
N ASN A 195 4.61 -6.83 -18.35
CA ASN A 195 3.50 -7.62 -18.88
C ASN A 195 2.12 -7.11 -18.42
N ALA A 196 2.08 -6.22 -17.43
CA ALA A 196 0.84 -5.74 -16.84
C ALA A 196 0.20 -4.62 -17.67
N GLU A 197 -1.12 -4.63 -17.75
CA GLU A 197 -1.85 -3.41 -18.05
C GLU A 197 -1.71 -2.45 -16.86
N HIS A 198 -1.23 -1.22 -17.09
CA HIS A 198 -1.15 -0.20 -16.05
C HIS A 198 -2.39 0.67 -16.13
N LEU A 199 -3.15 0.77 -15.05
CA LEU A 199 -4.38 1.53 -14.98
C LEU A 199 -4.27 2.66 -13.95
N VAL A 200 -4.90 3.79 -14.26
CA VAL A 200 -4.99 4.96 -13.39
C VAL A 200 -6.29 5.70 -13.69
N HIS A 201 -6.84 6.39 -12.70
CA HIS A 201 -8.01 7.24 -12.94
C HIS A 201 -7.65 8.39 -13.89
N LYS A 202 -8.58 8.75 -14.79
CA LYS A 202 -8.37 9.79 -15.79
C LYS A 202 -8.04 11.14 -15.16
N ASP A 203 -8.81 11.55 -14.15
CA ASP A 203 -8.60 12.83 -13.47
C ASP A 203 -7.24 12.89 -12.76
N GLU A 204 -6.72 11.74 -12.33
CA GLU A 204 -5.41 11.65 -11.71
C GLU A 204 -4.33 11.87 -12.77
N HIS A 205 -4.38 11.09 -13.85
CA HIS A 205 -3.45 11.22 -14.95
C HIS A 205 -3.44 12.64 -15.53
N ASP A 206 -4.61 13.20 -15.82
CA ASP A 206 -4.75 14.51 -16.44
C ASP A 206 -4.24 15.63 -15.53
N PHE A 207 -4.52 15.55 -14.22
CA PHE A 207 -3.97 16.52 -13.27
C PHE A 207 -2.45 16.52 -13.29
N TRP A 208 -1.80 15.35 -13.17
CA TRP A 208 -0.35 15.28 -13.11
C TRP A 208 0.34 15.54 -14.46
N ALA A 209 -0.31 15.19 -15.57
CA ALA A 209 0.18 15.47 -16.93
C ALA A 209 0.07 16.95 -17.32
N ALA A 210 -0.77 17.74 -16.64
CA ALA A 210 -0.99 19.15 -16.97
C ALA A 210 0.28 20.01 -16.90
N GLU A 211 0.26 21.14 -17.61
CA GLU A 211 1.32 22.15 -17.54
C GLU A 211 1.30 22.91 -16.20
N THR A 212 0.11 23.06 -15.60
CA THR A 212 -0.09 23.74 -14.33
C THR A 212 -0.93 22.89 -13.40
N HIS A 213 -0.66 23.00 -12.10
CA HIS A 213 -1.32 22.24 -11.05
C HIS A 213 -1.87 23.17 -9.99
N ASP A 214 -3.15 23.01 -9.64
CA ASP A 214 -3.76 23.77 -8.56
C ASP A 214 -3.58 23.06 -7.22
N PHE A 215 -2.63 23.58 -6.43
CA PHE A 215 -2.43 23.20 -5.02
C PHE A 215 -2.80 24.35 -4.07
N SER A 216 -3.61 25.31 -4.51
CA SER A 216 -3.94 26.52 -3.73
C SER A 216 -4.64 26.23 -2.40
N GLN A 217 -5.36 25.12 -2.32
CA GLN A 217 -6.06 24.66 -1.11
C GLN A 217 -5.19 23.76 -0.22
N SER A 218 -4.14 23.16 -0.79
CA SER A 218 -3.24 22.25 -0.07
C SER A 218 -2.43 22.98 1.00
N LYS A 219 -2.00 22.23 2.02
CA LYS A 219 -1.06 22.72 3.05
C LYS A 219 0.37 22.24 2.80
N LEU A 220 0.60 21.56 1.68
CA LEU A 220 1.91 21.11 1.24
C LEU A 220 2.86 22.31 1.05
N PRO A 221 4.05 22.31 1.66
CA PRO A 221 5.06 23.34 1.41
C PRO A 221 5.40 23.47 -0.08
N LYS A 222 5.46 24.72 -0.57
CA LYS A 222 5.64 25.02 -2.01
C LYS A 222 6.94 24.48 -2.59
N ASP A 223 7.97 24.34 -1.76
CA ASP A 223 9.28 23.79 -2.11
C ASP A 223 9.27 22.27 -2.33
N MET A 224 8.25 21.55 -1.84
CA MET A 224 8.07 20.12 -2.09
C MET A 224 7.36 19.83 -3.43
N LEU A 225 6.51 20.76 -3.90
CA LEU A 225 5.68 20.58 -5.10
C LEU A 225 6.46 20.15 -6.35
N PRO A 226 7.64 20.74 -6.68
CA PRO A 226 8.37 20.34 -7.89
C PRO A 226 8.75 18.86 -7.91
N GLY A 227 9.06 18.26 -6.75
CA GLY A 227 9.42 16.85 -6.64
C GLY A 227 8.23 15.92 -6.94
N PHE A 228 7.06 16.24 -6.38
CA PHE A 228 5.82 15.51 -6.64
C PHE A 228 5.47 15.54 -8.14
N ILE A 229 5.46 16.74 -8.73
CA ILE A 229 5.13 16.93 -10.15
C ILE A 229 6.14 16.21 -11.06
N ALA A 230 7.43 16.35 -10.80
CA ALA A 230 8.48 15.72 -11.60
C ALA A 230 8.41 14.18 -11.53
N GLY A 231 8.17 13.63 -10.34
CA GLY A 231 7.99 12.20 -10.14
C GLY A 231 6.80 11.66 -10.95
N ALA A 232 5.64 12.30 -10.83
CA ALA A 232 4.43 11.88 -11.52
C ALA A 232 4.58 11.97 -13.04
N LYS A 233 5.12 13.08 -13.56
CA LYS A 233 5.41 13.24 -14.99
C LYS A 233 6.39 12.20 -15.51
N LYS A 234 7.43 11.86 -14.74
CA LYS A 234 8.39 10.80 -15.12
C LYS A 234 7.69 9.44 -15.27
N VAL A 235 6.81 9.08 -14.33
CA VAL A 235 6.08 7.80 -14.40
C VAL A 235 5.08 7.78 -15.54
N ILE A 236 4.31 8.86 -15.73
CA ILE A 236 3.40 9.01 -16.88
C ILE A 236 4.13 8.86 -18.22
N ALA A 237 5.32 9.46 -18.35
CA ALA A 237 6.11 9.36 -19.58
C ALA A 237 6.76 7.98 -19.78
N GLY A 238 7.08 7.27 -18.68
CA GLY A 238 7.80 5.99 -18.71
C GLY A 238 6.93 4.74 -18.83
N ALA A 239 5.62 4.86 -18.63
CA ALA A 239 4.67 3.75 -18.72
C ALA A 239 3.41 4.14 -19.51
N LYS A 240 2.80 3.16 -20.19
CA LYS A 240 1.52 3.37 -20.88
C LYS A 240 0.37 3.06 -19.94
N PHE A 241 -0.45 4.07 -19.67
CA PHE A 241 -1.64 3.94 -18.83
C PHE A 241 -2.94 3.77 -19.63
N THR A 242 -3.77 2.82 -19.21
CA THR A 242 -5.19 2.78 -19.53
C THR A 242 -5.94 3.67 -18.54
N LEU A 243 -6.69 4.65 -19.05
CA LEU A 243 -7.42 5.60 -18.22
C LEU A 243 -8.78 5.04 -17.82
N ILE A 244 -9.10 5.13 -16.53
CA ILE A 244 -10.39 4.74 -15.96
C ILE A 244 -11.20 5.98 -15.62
N GLU A 245 -12.50 5.96 -15.87
CA GLU A 245 -13.41 7.04 -15.52
C GLU A 245 -14.49 6.53 -14.56
N GLY A 246 -14.78 7.31 -13.52
CA GLY A 246 -15.85 7.04 -12.58
C GLY A 246 -15.65 5.77 -11.75
N GLU A 247 -16.74 5.30 -11.15
CA GLU A 247 -16.78 4.00 -10.49
C GLU A 247 -16.91 2.89 -11.54
N LYS A 248 -15.98 1.94 -11.54
CA LYS A 248 -15.91 0.93 -12.61
C LYS A 248 -15.30 -0.38 -12.12
N GLU A 249 -15.94 -1.49 -12.49
CA GLU A 249 -15.32 -2.81 -12.40
C GLU A 249 -14.29 -2.95 -13.52
N VAL A 250 -13.00 -3.02 -13.15
CA VAL A 250 -11.86 -3.02 -14.09
C VAL A 250 -11.30 -4.41 -14.32
N ARG A 251 -11.56 -5.32 -13.39
CA ARG A 251 -11.35 -6.77 -13.47
C ARG A 251 -12.49 -7.46 -12.71
N PRO A 252 -12.82 -8.72 -13.02
CA PRO A 252 -13.85 -9.46 -12.30
C PRO A 252 -13.63 -9.41 -10.77
N GLY A 253 -14.60 -8.87 -10.04
CA GLY A 253 -14.55 -8.70 -8.60
C GLY A 253 -13.65 -7.55 -8.10
N ILE A 254 -13.09 -6.71 -8.98
CA ILE A 254 -12.23 -5.58 -8.61
C ILE A 254 -12.81 -4.30 -9.20
N THR A 255 -13.36 -3.46 -8.32
CA THR A 255 -13.99 -2.18 -8.67
C THR A 255 -13.18 -1.02 -8.15
N VAL A 256 -12.87 -0.05 -9.03
CA VAL A 256 -12.33 1.23 -8.60
C VAL A 256 -13.47 2.12 -8.10
N VAL A 257 -13.28 2.76 -6.97
CA VAL A 257 -14.26 3.63 -6.31
C VAL A 257 -13.64 5.02 -6.17
N PRO A 258 -14.06 6.02 -6.98
CA PRO A 258 -13.53 7.38 -6.89
C PRO A 258 -13.61 7.92 -5.48
N SER A 259 -12.55 8.53 -4.98
CA SER A 259 -12.44 9.11 -3.63
C SER A 259 -11.55 10.36 -3.66
N PRO A 260 -11.93 11.37 -4.46
CA PRO A 260 -11.08 12.52 -4.74
C PRO A 260 -10.84 13.37 -3.49
N GLY A 261 -9.80 14.20 -3.56
CA GLY A 261 -9.49 15.21 -2.56
C GLY A 261 -8.05 15.12 -2.07
N HIS A 262 -7.59 13.91 -1.74
CA HIS A 262 -6.17 13.68 -1.45
C HIS A 262 -5.32 14.06 -2.67
N THR A 263 -5.67 13.47 -3.80
CA THR A 263 -5.39 13.98 -5.14
C THR A 263 -6.71 14.06 -5.93
N PRO A 264 -6.77 14.80 -7.05
CA PRO A 264 -8.02 14.98 -7.80
C PRO A 264 -8.64 13.68 -8.34
N GLY A 265 -7.83 12.69 -8.70
CA GLY A 265 -8.31 11.39 -9.17
C GLY A 265 -8.03 10.23 -8.23
N HIS A 266 -7.80 10.50 -6.94
CA HIS A 266 -7.57 9.47 -5.93
C HIS A 266 -8.71 8.43 -5.91
N ILE A 267 -8.39 7.14 -5.96
CA ILE A 267 -9.35 6.04 -5.91
C ILE A 267 -9.11 5.09 -4.74
N ALA A 268 -10.19 4.53 -4.21
CA ALA A 268 -10.19 3.33 -3.40
C ALA A 268 -10.49 2.10 -4.27
N ILE A 269 -10.18 0.90 -3.78
CA ILE A 269 -10.42 -0.36 -4.48
C ILE A 269 -11.35 -1.24 -3.66
N GLN A 270 -12.47 -1.64 -4.23
CA GLN A 270 -13.30 -2.71 -3.70
C GLN A 270 -12.91 -4.04 -4.34
N VAL A 271 -12.67 -5.04 -3.51
CA VAL A 271 -12.47 -6.43 -3.90
C VAL A 271 -13.68 -7.23 -3.41
N ASP A 272 -14.43 -7.82 -4.34
CA ASP A 272 -15.51 -8.77 -4.08
C ASP A 272 -15.09 -10.16 -4.56
N GLY A 273 -14.81 -11.03 -3.60
CA GLY A 273 -14.46 -12.42 -3.84
C GLY A 273 -15.62 -13.33 -4.22
N GLY A 274 -16.84 -12.79 -4.35
CA GLY A 274 -18.07 -13.54 -4.56
C GLY A 274 -18.80 -13.90 -3.26
N GLY A 275 -20.13 -14.03 -3.33
CA GLY A 275 -20.97 -14.40 -2.19
C GLY A 275 -21.26 -13.27 -1.19
N GLY A 276 -20.75 -12.06 -1.42
CA GLY A 276 -21.06 -10.85 -0.65
C GLY A 276 -20.62 -10.87 0.82
N GLY A 277 -20.96 -9.80 1.55
CA GLY A 277 -20.71 -9.67 2.98
C GLY A 277 -19.24 -9.80 3.36
N LYS A 278 -18.89 -10.86 4.10
CA LYS A 278 -17.52 -11.09 4.59
C LYS A 278 -16.48 -11.26 3.48
N ASN A 279 -16.89 -11.60 2.25
CA ASN A 279 -15.99 -11.79 1.12
C ASN A 279 -15.69 -10.47 0.37
N VAL A 280 -16.11 -9.33 0.93
CA VAL A 280 -15.83 -8.00 0.37
C VAL A 280 -14.80 -7.29 1.24
N MET A 281 -13.81 -6.68 0.57
CA MET A 281 -12.83 -5.78 1.17
C MET A 281 -12.82 -4.44 0.44
N LEU A 282 -12.64 -3.35 1.19
CA LEU A 282 -12.36 -2.02 0.65
C LEU A 282 -10.95 -1.58 1.07
N TYR A 283 -10.06 -1.44 0.09
CA TYR A 283 -8.74 -0.83 0.25
C TYR A 283 -8.85 0.67 -0.03
N MET A 284 -8.71 1.48 1.01
CA MET A 284 -9.01 2.92 0.96
C MET A 284 -7.80 3.78 0.58
N SER A 285 -6.63 3.18 0.34
CA SER A 285 -5.37 3.90 0.07
C SER A 285 -5.16 5.07 1.05
N ASP A 286 -4.88 6.28 0.55
CA ASP A 286 -4.55 7.50 1.31
C ASP A 286 -5.78 8.29 1.77
N THR A 287 -6.92 7.62 1.83
CA THR A 287 -8.05 8.12 2.62
C THR A 287 -7.66 8.25 4.10
N VAL A 288 -6.68 7.46 4.59
CA VAL A 288 -6.20 7.43 5.97
C VAL A 288 -4.69 7.26 6.02
N HIS A 289 -4.00 8.13 6.77
CA HIS A 289 -2.55 8.17 6.93
C HIS A 289 -2.09 7.66 8.30
N HIS A 290 -2.95 7.77 9.31
CA HIS A 290 -2.68 7.19 10.62
C HIS A 290 -3.99 6.88 11.37
N PRO A 291 -4.19 5.66 11.88
CA PRO A 291 -5.47 5.24 12.45
C PRO A 291 -5.84 6.00 13.73
N ALA A 292 -4.87 6.35 14.58
CA ALA A 292 -5.10 7.12 15.80
C ALA A 292 -5.53 8.58 15.54
N ILE A 293 -5.35 9.05 14.31
CA ILE A 293 -5.64 10.44 13.93
C ILE A 293 -6.99 10.46 13.21
N GLN A 294 -7.06 9.85 12.02
CA GLN A 294 -8.16 10.13 11.10
C GLN A 294 -9.38 9.24 11.28
N PHE A 295 -9.28 8.07 11.92
CA PHE A 295 -10.50 7.34 12.32
C PHE A 295 -11.27 8.07 13.42
N PRO A 296 -10.68 8.43 14.58
CA PRO A 296 -11.42 9.17 15.62
C PRO A 296 -11.71 10.62 15.23
N LYS A 297 -10.89 11.24 14.37
CA LYS A 297 -11.04 12.62 13.87
C LYS A 297 -11.07 12.65 12.32
N PRO A 298 -12.15 12.18 11.68
CA PRO A 298 -12.21 12.07 10.21
C PRO A 298 -12.22 13.43 9.48
N ASP A 299 -12.44 14.52 10.21
CA ASP A 299 -12.31 15.90 9.75
C ASP A 299 -10.87 16.43 9.76
N TRP A 300 -9.91 15.72 10.34
CA TRP A 300 -8.50 16.12 10.28
C TRP A 300 -7.88 15.77 8.94
N ALA A 301 -7.37 16.79 8.25
CA ALA A 301 -6.82 16.69 6.91
C ALA A 301 -5.29 16.62 6.95
N VAL A 302 -4.71 15.70 6.17
CA VAL A 302 -3.25 15.61 6.05
C VAL A 302 -2.76 16.82 5.25
N MET A 303 -1.52 17.26 5.47
CA MET A 303 -1.01 18.42 4.73
C MET A 303 -0.92 18.18 3.21
N PHE A 304 -0.84 16.92 2.79
CA PHE A 304 -0.70 16.49 1.40
C PHE A 304 -2.01 16.54 0.61
N ASP A 305 -3.17 16.71 1.26
CA ASP A 305 -4.46 16.76 0.57
C ASP A 305 -4.47 17.95 -0.40
N ALA A 306 -4.67 17.71 -1.69
CA ALA A 306 -4.79 18.75 -2.72
C ALA A 306 -6.04 19.62 -2.49
N ASN A 307 -7.14 18.99 -2.07
CA ASN A 307 -8.36 19.61 -1.59
C ASN A 307 -8.79 18.96 -0.26
N PRO A 308 -8.43 19.57 0.89
CA PRO A 308 -8.72 19.04 2.22
C PRO A 308 -10.21 18.77 2.50
N ASP A 309 -11.10 19.68 2.07
CA ASP A 309 -12.54 19.55 2.34
C ASP A 309 -13.14 18.37 1.55
N LEU A 310 -12.71 18.21 0.29
CA LEU A 310 -13.11 17.08 -0.54
C LEU A 310 -12.51 15.76 -0.03
N ALA A 311 -11.27 15.76 0.46
CA ALA A 311 -10.63 14.59 1.05
C ALA A 311 -11.39 14.12 2.31
N VAL A 312 -11.78 15.06 3.17
CA VAL A 312 -12.63 14.80 4.35
C VAL A 312 -13.99 14.25 3.94
N ALA A 313 -14.63 14.81 2.91
CA ALA A 313 -15.92 14.33 2.41
C ALA A 313 -15.82 12.89 1.86
N SER A 314 -14.80 12.60 1.05
CA SER A 314 -14.51 11.26 0.53
C SER A 314 -14.24 10.26 1.65
N ARG A 315 -13.42 10.64 2.63
CA ARG A 315 -13.12 9.83 3.82
C ARG A 315 -14.37 9.48 4.61
N ARG A 316 -15.22 10.47 4.91
CA ARG A 316 -16.47 10.22 5.63
C ARG A 316 -17.38 9.27 4.87
N ARG A 317 -17.56 9.47 3.56
CA ARG A 317 -18.39 8.59 2.72
C ARG A 317 -17.88 7.15 2.73
N LEU A 318 -16.57 6.93 2.55
CA LEU A 318 -15.99 5.58 2.59
C LEU A 318 -16.09 4.96 3.98
N PHE A 319 -15.89 5.74 5.05
CA PHE A 319 -16.03 5.24 6.42
C PHE A 319 -17.47 4.88 6.77
N ASP A 320 -18.44 5.73 6.40
CA ASP A 320 -19.86 5.48 6.60
C ASP A 320 -20.28 4.18 5.91
N ARG A 321 -19.86 4.00 4.65
CA ARG A 321 -20.09 2.78 3.88
C ARG A 321 -19.47 1.57 4.57
N ALA A 322 -18.19 1.62 4.90
CA ALA A 322 -17.50 0.48 5.48
C ALA A 322 -18.05 0.07 6.86
N ALA A 323 -18.44 1.05 7.68
CA ALA A 323 -19.07 0.80 8.97
C ALA A 323 -20.49 0.21 8.82
N ALA A 324 -21.28 0.71 7.86
CA ALA A 324 -22.64 0.24 7.60
C ALA A 324 -22.67 -1.17 7.02
N ASP A 325 -21.85 -1.42 5.99
CA ASP A 325 -21.78 -2.69 5.27
C ASP A 325 -20.99 -3.75 6.04
N ARG A 326 -20.23 -3.33 7.07
CA ARG A 326 -19.34 -4.17 7.89
C ARG A 326 -18.34 -4.98 7.05
N VAL A 327 -17.89 -4.39 5.93
CA VAL A 327 -16.87 -5.00 5.06
C VAL A 327 -15.49 -4.89 5.68
N ARG A 328 -14.58 -5.77 5.26
CA ARG A 328 -13.17 -5.68 5.65
C ARG A 328 -12.57 -4.40 5.05
N LEU A 329 -11.68 -3.78 5.80
CA LEU A 329 -10.96 -2.57 5.39
C LEU A 329 -9.47 -2.82 5.37
N SER A 330 -8.81 -2.14 4.43
CA SER A 330 -7.38 -1.97 4.35
C SER A 330 -7.04 -0.55 3.88
N GLY A 331 -5.79 -0.14 4.02
CA GLY A 331 -5.29 1.15 3.56
C GLY A 331 -3.77 1.17 3.48
N ALA A 332 -3.23 2.08 2.66
CA ALA A 332 -1.79 2.14 2.39
C ALA A 332 -0.99 2.40 3.68
N HIS A 333 -1.53 3.24 4.56
CA HIS A 333 -0.82 3.78 5.72
C HIS A 333 -1.36 3.31 7.08
N ILE A 334 -2.24 2.31 7.09
CA ILE A 334 -2.69 1.67 8.34
C ILE A 334 -1.60 0.66 8.79
N PRO A 335 -1.33 0.52 10.10
CA PRO A 335 -0.34 -0.42 10.61
C PRO A 335 -0.54 -1.83 10.05
N PHE A 336 0.56 -2.39 9.53
CA PHE A 336 0.60 -3.73 8.96
C PHE A 336 0.09 -4.77 9.99
N PRO A 337 -0.77 -5.74 9.60
CA PRO A 337 -1.11 -6.13 8.24
C PRO A 337 -2.18 -5.27 7.54
N SER A 338 -2.63 -4.16 8.13
CA SER A 338 -3.63 -3.27 7.50
C SER A 338 -4.93 -4.02 7.14
N VAL A 339 -5.41 -4.90 8.04
CA VAL A 339 -6.68 -5.60 7.84
C VAL A 339 -7.53 -5.48 9.09
N GLY A 340 -8.76 -5.01 8.92
CA GLY A 340 -9.67 -4.76 10.03
C GLY A 340 -11.05 -4.34 9.56
N HIS A 341 -11.79 -3.74 10.48
CA HIS A 341 -13.07 -3.10 10.25
C HIS A 341 -13.03 -1.74 10.94
N ILE A 342 -14.07 -0.95 10.73
CA ILE A 342 -14.35 0.20 11.58
C ILE A 342 -15.75 0.11 12.14
N ARG A 343 -15.95 0.74 13.29
CA ARG A 343 -17.27 0.99 13.84
C ARG A 343 -17.42 2.48 14.11
N LYS A 344 -18.64 3.00 13.99
CA LYS A 344 -18.95 4.36 14.46
C LYS A 344 -18.75 4.42 15.98
N GLN A 345 -18.14 5.51 16.45
CA GLN A 345 -18.08 5.79 17.87
C GLN A 345 -19.49 6.05 18.41
N ALA A 346 -19.69 5.75 19.70
CA ALA A 346 -20.91 6.15 20.37
C ALA A 346 -21.02 7.68 20.36
N ALA A 347 -22.25 8.22 20.25
CA ALA A 347 -22.48 9.66 20.17
C ALA A 347 -21.94 10.44 21.40
N SER A 348 -21.79 9.77 22.55
CA SER A 348 -21.19 10.32 23.76
C SER A 348 -19.67 10.49 23.69
N VAL A 349 -18.99 9.77 22.78
CA VAL A 349 -17.53 9.86 22.57
C VAL A 349 -17.22 10.87 21.46
N GLY A 350 -17.95 10.80 20.34
CA GLY A 350 -17.75 11.70 19.22
C GLY A 350 -18.45 11.27 17.94
N LYS A 351 -18.11 11.94 16.83
CA LYS A 351 -18.61 11.65 15.48
C LYS A 351 -17.55 10.95 14.60
N GLY A 352 -16.63 10.25 15.26
CA GLY A 352 -15.54 9.51 14.63
C GLY A 352 -15.82 8.01 14.53
N TYR A 353 -14.75 7.27 14.31
CA TYR A 353 -14.74 5.82 14.12
C TYR A 353 -13.63 5.19 14.95
N ASP A 354 -13.86 3.96 15.41
CA ASP A 354 -12.81 3.13 16.00
C ASP A 354 -12.33 2.13 14.96
N TRP A 355 -11.01 1.99 14.83
CA TRP A 355 -10.39 0.87 14.13
C TRP A 355 -10.54 -0.42 14.94
N VAL A 356 -11.02 -1.47 14.30
CA VAL A 356 -11.19 -2.80 14.88
C VAL A 356 -10.30 -3.76 14.07
N PRO A 357 -9.07 -4.05 14.51
CA PRO A 357 -8.16 -4.91 13.76
C PRO A 357 -8.77 -6.31 13.61
N SER A 358 -8.53 -6.94 12.46
CA SER A 358 -8.90 -8.34 12.27
C SER A 358 -8.01 -9.23 13.13
N MET A 359 -8.56 -10.32 13.64
CA MET A 359 -7.77 -11.37 14.26
C MET A 359 -6.88 -11.99 13.19
N TRP A 360 -5.62 -12.26 13.54
CA TRP A 360 -4.68 -12.88 12.62
C TRP A 360 -5.11 -14.31 12.32
N GLU A 361 -5.09 -14.68 11.05
CA GLU A 361 -5.35 -16.03 10.55
C GLU A 361 -4.00 -16.58 10.08
N TRP A 362 -3.48 -17.67 10.68
CA TRP A 362 -2.17 -18.23 10.34
C TRP A 362 -2.24 -19.22 9.18
#